data_AF-A0A3A0CU92-F1
#
_entry.id   AF-A0A3A0CU92-F1
#
_cell.length_a   1.000
_cell.length_b   1.000
_cell.length_c   1.000
_cell.angle_alpha   90.00
_cell.angle_beta   90.00
_cell.angle_gamma   90.00
#
_symmetry.space_group_name_H-M   'P 1'
#
loop_
_entity.id
_entity.type
_entity.pdbx_description
1 polymer ?
#
loop_
_entity_poly.entity_id
_entity_poly.type
_entity_poly.pdbx_seq_one_letter_code
_entity_poly.pdbx_strand_id
1 'polypeptide(L)'
;MEKKEAVTTMKSAIVLSALAAASALSAPVSAGLIDARDGKEGDVNIGVDASGQLVIEFGGEPVALPAISGLLSGFGLDEPGFFALEEDEPDENIFVLGPGASIVLEVLSFDPALKAWTPGFADILDQPGDTWTIGAAPFDTHPFWHIDANDPTFIAPPGQSEWNATFRLLDTGTTGYLPSEPVTVTFTPEPGTLGLLIAAGLVGRRRRLNG
;
A
#
# COMPACT_ATOMS: atom_id res chain seq x y z
N MET A 1 75.25 8.40 -2.02
CA MET A 1 74.09 8.07 -1.15
C MET A 1 72.86 8.27 -2.00
N GLU A 2 72.40 7.21 -2.67
CA GLU A 2 71.48 7.28 -3.79
C GLU A 2 70.16 6.62 -3.38
N LYS A 3 69.07 7.40 -3.35
CA LYS A 3 67.73 6.92 -3.00
C LYS A 3 67.07 6.35 -4.26
N LYS A 4 66.74 5.06 -4.25
CA LYS A 4 65.87 4.43 -5.24
C LYS A 4 64.41 4.64 -4.84
N GLU A 5 63.65 5.32 -5.69
CA GLU A 5 62.18 5.37 -5.62
C GLU A 5 61.59 4.13 -6.30
N ALA A 6 60.64 3.49 -5.62
CA ALA A 6 59.86 2.39 -6.16
C ALA A 6 58.52 2.93 -6.70
N VAL A 7 58.32 2.81 -8.01
CA VAL A 7 57.07 3.14 -8.69
C VAL A 7 56.15 1.92 -8.63
N THR A 8 55.07 2.01 -7.84
CA THR A 8 54.04 0.98 -7.76
C THR A 8 52.99 1.23 -8.84
N THR A 9 52.96 0.36 -9.85
CA THR A 9 51.96 0.36 -10.93
C THR A 9 50.65 -0.24 -10.45
N MET A 10 49.60 0.58 -10.27
CA MET A 10 48.23 0.12 -10.03
C MET A 10 47.62 -0.40 -11.35
N LYS A 11 47.28 -1.68 -11.41
CA LYS A 11 46.52 -2.28 -12.50
C LYS A 11 45.03 -2.04 -12.27
N SER A 12 44.41 -1.22 -13.11
CA SER A 12 42.95 -1.04 -13.16
C SER A 12 42.28 -2.33 -13.64
N ALA A 13 41.47 -2.95 -12.78
CA ALA A 13 40.57 -4.02 -13.17
C ALA A 13 39.23 -3.40 -13.59
N ILE A 14 38.91 -3.49 -14.88
CA ILE A 14 37.60 -3.15 -15.44
C ILE A 14 36.65 -4.29 -15.07
N VAL A 15 35.69 -4.04 -14.21
CA VAL A 15 34.60 -4.97 -13.89
C VAL A 15 33.49 -4.75 -14.92
N LEU A 16 33.33 -5.70 -15.85
CA LEU A 16 32.17 -5.76 -16.74
C LEU A 16 30.97 -6.28 -15.93
N SER A 17 30.03 -5.39 -15.61
CA SER A 17 28.73 -5.78 -15.05
C SER A 17 27.87 -6.35 -16.18
N ALA A 18 27.58 -7.66 -16.11
CA ALA A 18 26.63 -8.32 -17.00
C ALA A 18 25.20 -7.91 -16.61
N LEU A 19 24.54 -7.15 -17.49
CA LEU A 19 23.14 -6.78 -17.36
C LEU A 19 22.28 -8.00 -17.77
N ALA A 20 21.76 -8.74 -16.79
CA ALA A 20 20.78 -9.80 -17.05
C ALA A 20 19.41 -9.15 -17.26
N ALA A 21 18.92 -9.16 -18.49
CA ALA A 21 17.56 -8.76 -18.81
C ALA A 21 16.59 -9.86 -18.33
N ALA A 22 15.97 -9.66 -17.17
CA ALA A 22 14.86 -10.49 -16.72
C ALA A 22 13.64 -10.16 -17.57
N SER A 23 13.22 -11.10 -18.42
CA SER A 23 11.94 -11.01 -19.12
C SER A 23 10.82 -11.29 -18.12
N ALA A 24 10.14 -10.24 -17.67
CA ALA A 24 8.95 -10.37 -16.84
C ALA A 24 7.83 -11.02 -17.69
N LEU A 25 7.45 -12.24 -17.35
CA LEU A 25 6.21 -12.85 -17.81
C LEU A 25 5.07 -12.09 -17.13
N SER A 26 4.43 -11.19 -17.86
CA SER A 26 3.16 -10.58 -17.45
C SER A 26 2.06 -11.63 -17.54
N ALA A 27 1.74 -12.28 -16.42
CA ALA A 27 0.50 -13.03 -16.30
C ALA A 27 -0.68 -12.04 -16.46
N PRO A 28 -1.79 -12.46 -17.09
CA PRO A 28 -3.00 -11.64 -17.11
C PRO A 28 -3.48 -11.47 -15.66
N VAL A 29 -3.35 -10.26 -15.13
CA VAL A 29 -4.03 -9.87 -13.90
C VAL A 29 -5.52 -9.84 -14.24
N SER A 30 -6.24 -10.90 -13.89
CA SER A 30 -7.70 -10.82 -13.82
C SER A 30 -8.02 -9.92 -12.65
N ALA A 31 -8.15 -8.62 -12.90
CA ALA A 31 -8.80 -7.70 -11.99
C ALA A 31 -10.29 -8.07 -11.97
N GLY A 32 -10.64 -9.10 -11.19
CA GLY A 32 -12.02 -9.30 -10.77
C GLY A 32 -12.35 -8.14 -9.86
N LEU A 33 -12.97 -7.10 -10.41
CA LEU A 33 -13.76 -6.18 -9.59
C LEU A 33 -14.94 -6.99 -9.07
N ILE A 34 -14.89 -7.32 -7.78
CA ILE A 34 -15.98 -7.95 -7.04
C ILE A 34 -16.78 -6.80 -6.40
N ASP A 35 -18.10 -6.84 -6.53
CA ASP A 35 -19.03 -5.79 -6.10
C ASP A 35 -19.34 -6.00 -4.62
N ALA A 36 -18.59 -5.32 -3.74
CA ALA A 36 -18.75 -5.42 -2.28
C ALA A 36 -20.18 -5.15 -1.81
N ARG A 37 -20.95 -6.23 -1.60
CA ARG A 37 -22.35 -6.14 -1.21
C ARG A 37 -22.62 -6.43 0.26
N ASP A 38 -21.77 -7.21 0.94
CA ASP A 38 -22.01 -7.59 2.34
C ASP A 38 -20.79 -7.38 3.28
N GLY A 39 -19.75 -6.67 2.81
CA GLY A 39 -18.59 -6.27 3.62
C GLY A 39 -18.67 -4.89 4.26
N LYS A 40 -17.68 -4.53 5.09
CA LYS A 40 -17.55 -3.14 5.57
C LYS A 40 -17.18 -2.23 4.39
N GLU A 41 -18.09 -1.35 4.02
CA GLU A 41 -17.87 -0.41 2.92
C GLU A 41 -16.56 0.38 3.13
N GLY A 42 -15.63 0.23 2.17
CA GLY A 42 -14.34 0.92 2.18
C GLY A 42 -13.18 0.11 2.76
N ASP A 43 -13.43 -1.01 3.44
CA ASP A 43 -12.39 -1.92 3.95
C ASP A 43 -12.00 -3.00 2.93
N VAL A 44 -10.89 -3.68 3.23
CA VAL A 44 -10.45 -4.89 2.54
C VAL A 44 -11.07 -6.10 3.24
N ASN A 45 -12.11 -6.71 2.65
CA ASN A 45 -12.72 -7.92 3.18
C ASN A 45 -11.91 -9.16 2.73
N ILE A 46 -11.70 -10.08 3.66
CA ILE A 46 -10.83 -11.25 3.47
C ILE A 46 -11.64 -12.51 3.71
N GLY A 47 -11.73 -13.33 2.66
CA GLY A 47 -12.34 -14.66 2.70
C GLY A 47 -11.47 -15.72 2.05
N VAL A 48 -12.10 -16.82 1.69
CA VAL A 48 -11.47 -17.92 0.95
C VAL A 48 -12.39 -18.39 -0.18
N ASP A 49 -11.84 -18.76 -1.32
CA ASP A 49 -12.65 -19.34 -2.40
C ASP A 49 -12.87 -20.86 -2.25
N ALA A 50 -13.70 -21.45 -3.11
CA ALA A 50 -13.93 -22.89 -3.13
C ALA A 50 -12.68 -23.74 -3.43
N SER A 51 -11.58 -23.13 -3.88
CA SER A 51 -10.29 -23.80 -4.12
C SER A 51 -9.35 -23.76 -2.91
N GLY A 52 -9.71 -23.01 -1.86
CA GLY A 52 -8.90 -22.79 -0.68
C GLY A 52 -7.86 -21.67 -0.84
N GLN A 53 -8.03 -20.79 -1.82
CA GLN A 53 -7.21 -19.58 -2.00
C GLN A 53 -7.80 -18.41 -1.21
N LEU A 54 -6.94 -17.67 -0.49
CA LEU A 54 -7.37 -16.42 0.14
C LEU A 54 -7.84 -15.44 -0.93
N VAL A 55 -9.02 -14.87 -0.73
CA VAL A 55 -9.59 -13.86 -1.62
C VAL A 55 -9.70 -12.54 -0.88
N ILE A 56 -9.37 -11.48 -1.59
CA ILE A 56 -9.59 -10.11 -1.15
C ILE A 56 -10.74 -9.55 -1.97
N GLU A 57 -11.70 -8.97 -1.27
CA GLU A 57 -12.68 -8.08 -1.85
C GLU A 57 -12.38 -6.64 -1.41
N PHE A 58 -12.17 -5.77 -2.40
CA PHE A 58 -11.93 -4.35 -2.20
C PHE A 58 -12.48 -3.59 -3.40
N GLY A 59 -13.21 -2.50 -3.16
CA GLY A 59 -13.90 -1.73 -4.22
C GLY A 59 -12.95 -1.10 -5.25
N GLY A 60 -11.65 -1.03 -4.97
CA GLY A 60 -10.62 -0.58 -5.90
C GLY A 60 -10.58 0.94 -6.14
N GLU A 61 -11.52 1.70 -5.56
CA GLU A 61 -11.53 3.15 -5.63
C GLU A 61 -10.33 3.76 -4.87
N PRO A 62 -9.72 4.85 -5.38
CA PRO A 62 -8.62 5.49 -4.68
C PRO A 62 -9.04 6.03 -3.31
N VAL A 63 -8.22 5.76 -2.30
CA VAL A 63 -8.46 6.17 -0.92
C VAL A 63 -7.87 7.55 -0.68
N ALA A 64 -8.74 8.50 -0.36
CA ALA A 64 -8.33 9.88 -0.07
C ALA A 64 -7.71 9.99 1.33
N LEU A 65 -6.45 10.43 1.41
CA LEU A 65 -5.72 10.63 2.65
C LEU A 65 -5.75 12.12 3.04
N PRO A 66 -6.35 12.51 4.17
CA PRO A 66 -6.36 13.89 4.64
C PRO A 66 -4.95 14.33 5.01
N ALA A 67 -4.71 15.64 4.91
CA ALA A 67 -3.45 16.22 5.36
C ALA A 67 -3.32 16.09 6.89
N ILE A 68 -2.17 15.58 7.35
CA ILE A 68 -1.82 15.43 8.76
C ILE A 68 -0.58 16.26 9.09
N SER A 69 -0.46 16.66 10.35
CA SER A 69 0.69 17.43 10.85
C SER A 69 1.01 17.07 12.29
N GLY A 70 2.27 17.24 12.70
CA GLY A 70 2.74 16.90 14.04
C GLY A 70 3.95 15.99 13.96
N LEU A 71 3.91 14.88 14.71
CA LEU A 71 4.97 13.87 14.68
C LEU A 71 5.10 13.20 13.31
N LEU A 72 3.97 12.99 12.64
CA LEU A 72 3.86 12.61 11.24
C LEU A 72 3.54 13.86 10.41
N SER A 73 4.15 13.98 9.23
CA SER A 73 3.92 15.09 8.30
C SER A 73 3.58 14.52 6.94
N GLY A 74 2.50 14.99 6.33
CA GLY A 74 2.09 14.57 5.00
C GLY A 74 0.60 14.26 4.97
N PHE A 75 0.24 13.07 4.53
CA PHE A 75 -1.15 12.64 4.40
C PHE A 75 -1.34 11.27 5.02
N GLY A 76 -2.42 11.05 5.76
CA GLY A 76 -2.65 9.74 6.34
C GLY A 76 -4.00 9.55 7.01
N LEU A 77 -4.42 8.29 7.09
CA LEU A 77 -5.68 7.80 7.62
C LEU A 77 -5.51 6.34 8.02
N ASP A 78 -6.38 5.83 8.89
CA ASP A 78 -6.48 4.42 9.26
C ASP A 78 -7.37 3.59 8.33
N GLU A 79 -7.59 4.06 7.10
CA GLU A 79 -8.42 3.38 6.09
C GLU A 79 -7.65 3.20 4.77
N PRO A 80 -7.83 2.06 4.06
CA PRO A 80 -8.75 0.97 4.40
C PRO A 80 -8.21 0.06 5.51
N GLY A 81 -9.10 -0.50 6.32
CA GLY A 81 -8.81 -1.59 7.25
C GLY A 81 -8.79 -2.97 6.58
N PHE A 82 -8.48 -3.98 7.38
CA PHE A 82 -8.57 -5.39 7.03
C PHE A 82 -9.62 -6.06 7.90
N PHE A 83 -10.57 -6.71 7.23
CA PHE A 83 -11.73 -7.31 7.86
C PHE A 83 -11.88 -8.76 7.43
N ALA A 84 -12.15 -9.66 8.38
CA ALA A 84 -12.49 -11.04 8.06
C ALA A 84 -13.96 -11.10 7.61
N LEU A 85 -14.24 -11.73 6.46
CA LEU A 85 -15.60 -11.87 5.95
C LEU A 85 -16.51 -12.54 7.01
N GLU A 86 -17.69 -11.94 7.26
CA GLU A 86 -18.62 -12.38 8.31
C GLU A 86 -19.65 -13.39 7.83
N GLU A 87 -20.03 -13.34 6.55
CA GLU A 87 -21.05 -14.20 5.94
C GLU A 87 -20.54 -14.79 4.62
N ASP A 88 -20.99 -15.99 4.26
CA ASP A 88 -20.62 -16.59 2.97
C ASP A 88 -21.31 -15.85 1.81
N GLU A 89 -20.57 -15.58 0.74
CA GLU A 89 -21.00 -14.94 -0.51
C GLU A 89 -20.85 -15.94 -1.67
N PRO A 90 -21.69 -17.01 -1.71
CA PRO A 90 -21.51 -18.12 -2.64
C PRO A 90 -21.69 -17.74 -4.12
N ASP A 91 -22.40 -16.66 -4.41
CA ASP A 91 -22.55 -16.10 -5.76
C ASP A 91 -21.27 -15.45 -6.27
N GLU A 92 -20.40 -15.00 -5.37
CA GLU A 92 -19.08 -14.44 -5.66
C GLU A 92 -17.94 -15.43 -5.43
N ASN A 93 -18.28 -16.64 -4.96
CA ASN A 93 -17.34 -17.70 -4.63
C ASN A 93 -16.35 -17.27 -3.53
N ILE A 94 -16.85 -16.52 -2.54
CA ILE A 94 -16.11 -16.11 -1.35
C ILE A 94 -16.82 -16.69 -0.13
N PHE A 95 -16.06 -17.34 0.74
CA PHE A 95 -16.55 -17.99 1.95
C PHE A 95 -15.79 -17.47 3.17
N VAL A 96 -16.42 -17.54 4.33
CA VAL A 96 -15.80 -17.12 5.58
C VAL A 96 -14.54 -17.94 5.89
N LEU A 97 -13.56 -17.31 6.54
CA LEU A 97 -12.34 -17.99 6.95
C LEU A 97 -12.66 -19.10 7.97
N GLY A 98 -12.11 -20.29 7.75
CA GLY A 98 -12.30 -21.44 8.63
C GLY A 98 -11.55 -21.30 9.96
N PRO A 99 -11.99 -22.03 11.01
CA PRO A 99 -11.29 -22.05 12.28
C PRO A 99 -9.82 -22.45 12.13
N GLY A 100 -8.93 -21.67 12.76
CA GLY A 100 -7.49 -21.90 12.72
C GLY A 100 -6.75 -21.14 11.62
N ALA A 101 -7.44 -20.36 10.78
CA ALA A 101 -6.81 -19.38 9.89
C ALA A 101 -6.09 -18.30 10.71
N SER A 102 -4.89 -17.92 10.27
CA SER A 102 -4.11 -16.83 10.86
C SER A 102 -3.42 -16.03 9.76
N ILE A 103 -3.94 -14.83 9.50
CA ILE A 103 -3.59 -14.06 8.32
C ILE A 103 -2.37 -13.17 8.57
N VAL A 104 -1.50 -13.12 7.57
CA VAL A 104 -0.34 -12.24 7.48
C VAL A 104 -0.42 -11.47 6.17
N LEU A 105 -0.23 -10.15 6.24
CA LEU A 105 0.01 -9.32 5.06
C LEU A 105 1.49 -9.35 4.72
N GLU A 106 1.82 -9.53 3.44
CA GLU A 106 3.17 -9.38 2.91
C GLU A 106 3.19 -8.26 1.87
N VAL A 107 4.05 -7.25 2.09
CA VAL A 107 4.26 -6.16 1.15
C VAL A 107 5.01 -6.67 -0.08
N LEU A 108 4.46 -6.41 -1.26
CA LEU A 108 5.11 -6.72 -2.54
C LEU A 108 5.79 -5.49 -3.13
N SER A 109 5.15 -4.33 -3.03
CA SER A 109 5.74 -3.04 -3.43
C SER A 109 4.93 -1.87 -2.89
N PHE A 110 5.58 -0.87 -2.30
CA PHE A 110 5.01 0.44 -2.01
C PHE A 110 5.67 1.50 -2.88
N ASP A 111 4.89 2.48 -3.33
CA ASP A 111 5.44 3.67 -3.99
C ASP A 111 6.32 4.47 -3.01
N PRO A 112 7.33 5.21 -3.51
CA PRO A 112 8.19 6.03 -2.66
C PRO A 112 7.38 6.99 -1.77
N ALA A 113 7.84 7.16 -0.53
CA ALA A 113 7.18 7.91 0.56
C ALA A 113 5.87 7.32 1.12
N LEU A 114 5.27 6.28 0.53
CA LEU A 114 4.13 5.58 1.12
C LEU A 114 4.60 4.58 2.18
N LYS A 115 3.93 4.56 3.32
CA LYS A 115 4.18 3.69 4.47
C LYS A 115 2.86 3.21 5.05
N ALA A 116 2.89 2.04 5.68
CA ALA A 116 1.82 1.60 6.57
C ALA A 116 2.42 1.40 7.96
N TRP A 117 1.70 1.83 8.99
CA TRP A 117 2.07 1.61 10.37
C TRP A 117 1.16 0.56 10.97
N THR A 118 1.74 -0.44 11.64
CA THR A 118 0.95 -1.43 12.35
C THR A 118 0.17 -0.78 13.51
N PRO A 119 -0.95 -1.36 13.96
CA PRO A 119 -1.77 -0.80 15.03
C PRO A 119 -0.93 -0.42 16.26
N GLY A 120 -1.15 0.80 16.75
CA GLY A 120 -0.35 1.36 17.85
C GLY A 120 1.03 1.88 17.45
N PHE A 121 1.33 1.98 16.14
CA PHE A 121 2.60 2.46 15.60
C PHE A 121 3.82 1.65 16.06
N ALA A 122 3.65 0.33 16.23
CA ALA A 122 4.70 -0.55 16.72
C ALA A 122 5.80 -0.79 15.69
N ASP A 123 5.41 -0.94 14.42
CA ASP A 123 6.29 -1.22 13.28
C ASP A 123 5.86 -0.42 12.04
N ILE A 124 6.77 -0.32 11.07
CA ILE A 124 6.56 0.31 9.76
C ILE A 124 6.68 -0.77 8.70
N LEU A 125 5.78 -0.74 7.72
CA LEU A 125 5.85 -1.49 6.48
C LEU A 125 6.13 -0.50 5.35
N ASP A 126 7.29 -0.59 4.73
CA ASP A 126 7.67 0.28 3.61
C ASP A 126 8.60 -0.37 2.58
N GLN A 127 9.01 -1.64 2.80
CA GLN A 127 9.84 -2.40 1.87
C GLN A 127 9.13 -3.68 1.37
N PRO A 128 9.43 -4.12 0.13
CA PRO A 128 9.06 -5.46 -0.32
C PRO A 128 9.59 -6.55 0.63
N GLY A 129 8.72 -7.48 1.01
CA GLY A 129 8.98 -8.55 1.96
C GLY A 129 8.73 -8.19 3.42
N ASP A 130 8.40 -6.94 3.74
CA ASP A 130 7.87 -6.60 5.06
C ASP A 130 6.56 -7.35 5.30
N THR A 131 6.38 -7.84 6.53
CA THR A 131 5.19 -8.61 6.90
C THR A 131 4.53 -8.05 8.14
N TRP A 132 3.21 -8.10 8.20
CA TRP A 132 2.43 -7.79 9.39
C TRP A 132 1.41 -8.89 9.69
N THR A 133 1.47 -9.43 10.91
CA THR A 133 0.47 -10.37 11.41
C THR A 133 -0.83 -9.64 11.74
N ILE A 134 -1.84 -9.83 10.90
CA ILE A 134 -3.22 -9.38 11.13
C ILE A 134 -3.83 -10.20 12.29
N GLY A 135 -3.66 -11.52 12.24
CA GLY A 135 -4.04 -12.43 13.32
C GLY A 135 -5.06 -13.49 12.93
N ALA A 136 -5.63 -14.15 13.94
CA ALA A 136 -6.64 -15.20 13.75
C ALA A 136 -8.03 -14.61 13.49
N ALA A 137 -8.80 -15.24 12.61
CA ALA A 137 -10.19 -14.85 12.38
C ALA A 137 -11.08 -15.16 13.61
N PRO A 138 -12.12 -14.34 13.90
CA PRO A 138 -12.45 -13.09 13.22
C PRO A 138 -11.51 -11.95 13.64
N PHE A 139 -11.24 -11.03 12.72
CA PHE A 139 -10.44 -9.83 12.98
C PHE A 139 -11.02 -8.61 12.27
N ASP A 140 -10.69 -7.46 12.85
CA ASP A 140 -11.04 -6.13 12.37
C ASP A 140 -9.87 -5.23 12.78
N THR A 141 -8.98 -4.92 11.83
CA THR A 141 -7.73 -4.24 12.15
C THR A 141 -7.35 -3.23 11.09
N HIS A 142 -6.88 -2.08 11.56
CA HIS A 142 -6.62 -0.94 10.71
C HIS A 142 -5.15 -0.55 10.85
N PRO A 143 -4.32 -0.69 9.80
CA PRO A 143 -3.04 -0.01 9.76
C PRO A 143 -3.28 1.49 9.62
N PHE A 144 -2.30 2.30 9.98
CA PHE A 144 -2.31 3.71 9.60
C PHE A 144 -1.54 3.88 8.30
N TRP A 145 -2.21 4.28 7.22
CA TRP A 145 -1.59 4.58 5.93
C TRP A 145 -1.04 6.00 5.94
N HIS A 146 0.17 6.19 5.41
CA HIS A 146 0.89 7.45 5.52
C HIS A 146 1.74 7.73 4.28
N ILE A 147 1.48 8.84 3.60
CA ILE A 147 2.40 9.44 2.63
C ILE A 147 3.27 10.44 3.40
N ASP A 148 4.52 10.07 3.65
CA ASP A 148 5.48 10.83 4.45
C ASP A 148 6.11 11.98 3.65
N ALA A 149 5.67 13.21 3.93
CA ALA A 149 6.18 14.39 3.25
C ALA A 149 7.63 14.76 3.65
N ASN A 150 8.20 14.13 4.68
CA ASN A 150 9.60 14.29 5.03
C ASN A 150 10.52 13.27 4.33
N ASP A 151 9.95 12.28 3.64
CA ASP A 151 10.73 11.31 2.90
C ASP A 151 11.50 12.00 1.75
N PRO A 152 12.80 11.76 1.58
CA PRO A 152 13.59 12.41 0.53
C PRO A 152 13.12 12.08 -0.90
N THR A 153 12.30 11.03 -1.06
CA THR A 153 11.72 10.62 -2.34
C THR A 153 10.31 11.17 -2.57
N PHE A 154 9.74 11.90 -1.60
CA PHE A 154 8.42 12.51 -1.73
C PHE A 154 8.38 13.54 -2.86
N ILE A 155 7.43 13.36 -3.79
CA ILE A 155 7.13 14.31 -4.85
C ILE A 155 5.79 14.98 -4.54
N ALA A 156 5.82 16.26 -4.16
CA ALA A 156 4.61 17.01 -3.82
C ALA A 156 3.64 17.12 -5.02
N PRO A 157 2.32 17.05 -4.80
CA PRO A 157 1.33 17.33 -5.83
C PRO A 157 1.54 18.72 -6.49
N PRO A 158 1.34 18.86 -7.82
CA PRO A 158 0.80 17.85 -8.74
C PRO A 158 1.85 16.93 -9.37
N GLY A 159 3.10 16.94 -8.89
CA GLY A 159 4.18 16.12 -9.48
C GLY A 159 3.94 14.62 -9.35
N GLN A 160 3.29 14.20 -8.26
CA GLN A 160 2.69 12.90 -8.05
C GLN A 160 1.33 13.11 -7.37
N SER A 161 0.30 12.40 -7.82
CA SER A 161 -1.07 12.51 -7.30
C SER A 161 -1.61 11.21 -6.73
N GLU A 162 -0.92 10.10 -6.97
CA GLU A 162 -1.32 8.75 -6.58
C GLU A 162 -0.10 8.00 -6.01
N TRP A 163 -0.35 7.20 -4.98
CA TRP A 163 0.61 6.31 -4.34
C TRP A 163 -0.01 4.92 -4.21
N ASN A 164 0.71 3.90 -4.63
CA ASN A 164 0.20 2.53 -4.68
C ASN A 164 0.86 1.66 -3.60
N ALA A 165 0.05 0.88 -2.89
CA ALA A 165 0.48 -0.22 -2.04
C ALA A 165 0.04 -1.54 -2.66
N THR A 166 0.99 -2.36 -3.09
CA THR A 166 0.73 -3.72 -3.55
C THR A 166 1.16 -4.73 -2.48
N PHE A 167 0.26 -5.62 -2.10
CA PHE A 167 0.50 -6.67 -1.11
C PHE A 167 -0.24 -7.95 -1.48
N ARG A 168 0.07 -9.04 -0.78
CA ARG A 168 -0.71 -10.28 -0.80
C ARG A 168 -0.92 -10.79 0.62
N LEU A 169 -1.90 -11.66 0.80
CA LEU A 169 -2.20 -12.31 2.07
C LEU A 169 -1.68 -13.74 2.09
N LEU A 170 -1.19 -14.14 3.25
CA LEU A 170 -0.69 -15.47 3.55
C LEU A 170 -1.48 -16.03 4.73
N ASP A 171 -1.73 -17.33 4.72
CA ASP A 171 -2.20 -18.06 5.89
C ASP A 171 -1.02 -18.74 6.59
N THR A 172 -0.80 -18.36 7.84
CA THR A 172 0.20 -18.94 8.75
C THR A 172 -0.43 -19.86 9.81
N GLY A 173 -1.74 -20.04 9.72
CA GLY A 173 -2.53 -20.89 10.60
C GLY A 173 -2.49 -22.36 10.20
N THR A 174 -3.48 -23.11 10.69
CA THR A 174 -3.60 -24.56 10.44
C THR A 174 -4.48 -24.91 9.25
N THR A 175 -5.18 -23.93 8.67
CA THR A 175 -6.05 -24.12 7.50
C THR A 175 -5.26 -24.43 6.24
N GLY A 176 -4.08 -23.83 6.08
CA GLY A 176 -3.20 -24.07 4.93
C GLY A 176 -3.75 -23.47 3.64
N TYR A 177 -4.45 -22.33 3.74
CA TYR A 177 -4.97 -21.64 2.57
C TYR A 177 -3.84 -21.20 1.63
N LEU A 178 -4.12 -21.22 0.34
CA LEU A 178 -3.19 -20.71 -0.66
C LEU A 178 -3.12 -19.18 -0.57
N PRO A 179 -1.96 -18.57 -0.85
CA PRO A 179 -1.81 -17.12 -0.87
C PRO A 179 -2.81 -16.43 -1.79
N SER A 180 -3.24 -15.22 -1.42
CA SER A 180 -4.06 -14.41 -2.31
C SER A 180 -3.29 -14.00 -3.57
N GLU A 181 -4.03 -13.65 -4.62
CA GLU A 181 -3.46 -12.84 -5.69
C GLU A 181 -2.99 -11.48 -5.14
N PRO A 182 -1.98 -10.84 -5.75
CA PRO A 182 -1.58 -9.48 -5.41
C PRO A 182 -2.73 -8.49 -5.58
N VAL A 183 -2.95 -7.66 -4.56
CA VAL A 183 -3.90 -6.55 -4.60
C VAL A 183 -3.15 -5.24 -4.47
N THR A 184 -3.61 -4.24 -5.22
CA THR A 184 -3.07 -2.87 -5.16
C THR A 184 -4.15 -1.93 -4.65
N VAL A 185 -3.82 -1.19 -3.60
CA VAL A 185 -4.62 -0.07 -3.09
C VAL A 185 -3.97 1.22 -3.54
N THR A 186 -4.77 2.10 -4.15
CA THR A 186 -4.32 3.42 -4.59
C THR A 186 -4.72 4.46 -3.56
N PHE A 187 -3.77 5.30 -3.15
CA PHE A 187 -3.97 6.41 -2.23
C PHE A 187 -3.78 7.73 -2.95
N THR A 188 -4.65 8.70 -2.64
CA THR A 188 -4.56 10.06 -3.17
C THR A 188 -4.56 11.05 -2.02
N PRO A 189 -3.75 12.11 -2.05
CA PRO A 189 -3.91 13.23 -1.13
C PRO A 189 -5.31 13.82 -1.26
N GLU A 190 -6.05 13.95 -0.17
CA GLU A 190 -7.34 14.62 -0.17
C GLU A 190 -7.14 16.07 -0.66
N PRO A 191 -7.93 16.55 -1.63
CA PRO A 191 -7.86 17.93 -2.07
C PRO A 191 -8.10 18.87 -0.89
N GLY A 192 -7.02 19.44 -0.35
CA GLY A 192 -7.11 20.26 0.86
C GLY A 192 -8.20 21.32 0.73
N THR A 193 -9.17 21.30 1.64
CA THR A 193 -10.31 22.23 1.68
C THR A 193 -9.86 23.70 1.71
N LEU A 194 -8.61 23.96 2.14
CA LEU A 194 -7.96 25.27 2.09
C LEU A 194 -7.78 25.82 0.66
N GLY A 195 -7.52 24.97 -0.34
CA GLY A 195 -7.47 25.38 -1.75
C GLY A 195 -8.85 25.85 -2.25
N LEU A 196 -9.91 25.15 -1.86
CA LEU A 196 -11.30 25.49 -2.16
C LEU A 196 -11.74 26.80 -1.49
N LEU A 197 -11.36 27.02 -0.23
CA LEU A 197 -11.69 28.26 0.50
C LEU A 197 -10.96 29.49 -0.05
N ILE A 198 -9.70 29.36 -0.46
CA ILE A 198 -8.93 30.46 -1.08
C ILE A 198 -9.51 30.80 -2.46
N ALA A 199 -9.87 29.80 -3.26
CA ALA A 199 -10.54 30.02 -4.56
C ALA A 199 -11.91 30.72 -4.38
N ALA A 200 -12.71 30.27 -3.42
CA ALA A 200 -14.00 30.90 -3.09
C ALA A 200 -13.83 32.34 -2.58
N GLY A 201 -12.81 32.61 -1.76
CA GLY A 201 -12.48 33.95 -1.28
C GLY A 201 -12.06 34.92 -2.39
N LEU A 202 -11.27 34.46 -3.36
CA LEU A 202 -10.85 35.26 -4.51
C LEU A 202 -12.02 35.59 -5.46
N VAL A 203 -12.94 34.65 -5.68
CA VAL A 203 -14.18 34.89 -6.44
C VAL A 203 -15.11 35.86 -5.71
N GLY A 204 -15.24 35.74 -4.39
CA GLY A 204 -16.04 36.65 -3.57
C GLY A 204 -15.52 38.09 -3.57
N ARG A 205 -14.19 38.29 -3.56
CA ARG A 205 -13.57 39.63 -3.56
C ARG A 205 -13.73 40.35 -4.90
N ARG A 206 -13.73 39.64 -6.04
CA ARG A 206 -13.97 40.25 -7.37
C ARG A 206 -15.41 40.77 -7.54
N ARG A 207 -16.41 40.13 -6.93
CA ARG A 207 -17.81 40.58 -7.02
C ARG A 207 -18.08 41.86 -6.22
N ARG A 208 -17.32 42.15 -5.17
CA ARG A 208 -17.48 43.37 -4.34
C ARG A 208 -16.83 44.62 -4.93
N LEU A 209 -15.97 44.51 -5.94
CA LEU A 209 -15.29 45.66 -6.54
C LEU A 209 -15.97 46.17 -7.83
N ASN A 210 -16.97 45.44 -8.32
CA ASN A 210 -17.66 45.72 -9.58
C ASN A 210 -19.15 46.05 -9.42
N GLY A 211 -19.61 46.35 -8.19
CA GLY A 211 -20.97 46.82 -7.89
C GLY A 211 -20.89 47.98 -6.92
#